data_AF-A0A6A5TLI4-F1
#
_entry.id   AF-A0A6A5TLI4-F1
#
_cell.length_a   1.000
_cell.length_b   1.000
_cell.length_c   1.000
_cell.angle_alpha   90.00
_cell.angle_beta   90.00
_cell.angle_gamma   90.00
#
_symmetry.space_group_name_H-M   'P 1'
#
loop_
_entity.id
_entity.type
_entity.pdbx_description
1 polymer ?
#
loop_
_entity_poly.entity_id
_entity_poly.type
_entity_poly.pdbx_seq_one_letter_code
_entity_poly.pdbx_strand_id
1 'polypeptide(L)'
;TARRSALQTRADLSKPINMRDVKVIVGAEGNRKVFTIPKNLICSRSEFFKRAFNGNWNNTISGTVCLDAEDPWVFTVYHKLLFRAGIQPRDCIDPGGDAKAMTQSNLMAEAYTTLCKLFVLAESLVDARTKCIVLRKLEVLTRTPGKHGQLHYPGMDCVQIIYDGTLPSSLARTLLVTLYSKHGNETFLDEHIDEVPKEFLYDLSRSMIRDRPRKKDVDAKIATIEANLRELR
;
A
#
# COMPACT_ATOMS: atom_id res chain seq x y z
N THR A 1 43.47 24.58 -25.52
CA THR A 1 43.79 23.28 -24.89
C THR A 1 43.51 23.38 -23.40
N ALA A 2 42.24 23.23 -23.02
CA ALA A 2 41.75 23.44 -21.67
C ALA A 2 41.16 22.12 -21.14
N ARG A 3 41.87 21.45 -20.23
CA ARG A 3 41.39 20.25 -19.50
C ARG A 3 42.34 19.85 -18.37
N ARG A 4 42.52 20.73 -17.38
CA ARG A 4 43.09 20.37 -16.06
C ARG A 4 42.51 21.29 -14.98
N SER A 5 41.26 21.06 -14.58
CA SER A 5 40.65 21.65 -13.37
C SER A 5 39.31 20.96 -13.07
N ALA A 6 39.36 19.75 -12.50
CA ALA A 6 38.18 19.07 -11.94
C ALA A 6 38.56 17.93 -10.97
N LEU A 7 39.64 18.10 -10.20
CA LEU A 7 40.00 17.20 -9.10
C LEU A 7 40.03 18.02 -7.81
N GLN A 8 38.84 18.44 -7.37
CA GLN A 8 38.63 19.00 -6.04
C GLN A 8 37.96 17.90 -5.19
N THR A 9 38.87 17.13 -4.61
CA THR A 9 38.81 16.30 -3.41
C THR A 9 37.44 16.17 -2.72
N ARG A 10 36.82 15.00 -2.86
CA ARG A 10 35.75 14.48 -1.99
C ARG A 10 36.31 14.19 -0.58
N ALA A 11 36.53 15.22 0.21
CA ALA A 11 36.90 15.09 1.61
C ALA A 11 36.03 16.01 2.46
N ASP A 12 34.79 15.57 2.73
CA ASP A 12 34.03 16.07 3.89
C ASP A 12 32.99 15.02 4.35
N LEU A 13 33.48 13.89 4.84
CA LEU A 13 32.66 12.86 5.50
C LEU A 13 33.01 12.70 6.99
N SER A 14 33.76 13.64 7.58
CA SER A 14 34.19 13.56 8.99
C SER A 14 33.31 14.39 9.93
N LYS A 15 31.98 14.29 9.80
CA LYS A 15 31.11 14.55 10.96
C LYS A 15 30.84 13.21 11.64
N PRO A 16 31.20 13.05 12.93
CA PRO A 16 30.81 11.86 13.66
C PRO A 16 29.29 11.80 13.68
N ILE A 17 28.71 10.88 12.92
CA ILE A 17 27.29 10.59 12.98
C ILE A 17 27.09 10.02 14.38
N ASN A 18 26.47 10.80 15.26
CA ASN A 18 26.03 10.34 16.56
C ASN A 18 24.91 9.30 16.34
N MET A 19 25.29 8.09 15.96
CA MET A 19 24.40 6.96 15.63
C MET A 19 23.93 6.34 16.93
N ARG A 20 23.01 7.00 17.62
CA ARG A 20 22.23 6.33 18.66
C ARG A 20 21.18 5.46 17.97
N ASP A 21 21.29 4.16 18.16
CA ASP A 21 20.25 3.23 17.75
C ASP A 21 19.03 3.37 18.67
N VAL A 22 17.85 3.19 18.08
CA VAL A 22 16.57 3.11 18.79
C VAL A 22 15.97 1.73 18.61
N LYS A 23 15.13 1.33 19.56
CA LYS A 23 14.39 0.08 19.52
C LYS A 23 12.94 0.33 19.13
N VAL A 24 12.42 -0.45 18.20
CA VAL A 24 11.00 -0.51 17.90
C VAL A 24 10.50 -1.91 18.21
N ILE A 25 9.56 -2.02 19.13
CA ILE A 25 8.92 -3.28 19.52
C ILE A 25 7.59 -3.35 18.76
N VAL A 26 7.36 -4.42 18.02
CA VAL A 26 6.20 -4.57 17.13
C VAL A 26 5.47 -5.86 17.45
N GLY A 27 4.14 -5.80 17.44
CA GLY A 27 3.24 -6.94 17.64
C GLY A 27 2.76 -7.09 19.08
N ALA A 28 1.65 -7.81 19.21
CA ALA A 28 1.02 -8.12 20.49
C ALA A 28 1.87 -9.10 21.32
N GLU A 29 1.52 -9.21 22.60
CA GLU A 29 2.14 -10.17 23.52
C GLU A 29 2.04 -11.60 22.94
N GLY A 30 3.17 -12.33 22.96
CA GLY A 30 3.31 -13.65 22.32
C GLY A 30 3.86 -13.64 20.89
N ASN A 31 3.83 -12.51 20.18
CA ASN A 31 4.42 -12.36 18.84
C ASN A 31 5.30 -11.09 18.70
N ARG A 32 5.84 -10.59 19.82
CA ARG A 32 6.65 -9.37 19.82
C ARG A 32 8.00 -9.58 19.12
N LYS A 33 8.35 -8.64 18.25
CA LYS A 33 9.67 -8.56 17.61
C LYS A 33 10.31 -7.21 17.86
N VAL A 34 11.61 -7.23 18.17
CA VAL A 34 12.41 -6.02 18.42
C VAL A 34 13.25 -5.70 17.19
N PHE A 35 13.18 -4.45 16.74
CA PHE A 35 13.97 -3.92 15.64
C PHE A 35 14.89 -2.81 16.16
N THR A 36 16.19 -2.95 15.88
CA THR A 36 17.20 -1.94 16.22
C THR A 36 17.54 -1.13 14.98
N ILE A 37 17.32 0.18 15.03
CA ILE A 37 17.38 1.06 13.85
C ILE A 37 18.14 2.35 14.20
N PRO A 38 19.03 2.85 13.33
CA PRO A 38 19.65 4.16 13.55
C PRO A 38 18.60 5.27 13.66
N LYS A 39 18.63 6.05 14.77
CA LYS A 39 17.63 7.10 15.04
C LYS A 39 17.51 8.10 13.89
N ASN A 40 18.65 8.52 13.34
CA ASN A 40 18.69 9.46 12.23
C ASN A 40 17.98 8.93 10.99
N LEU A 41 18.16 7.64 10.67
CA LEU A 41 17.55 6.99 9.52
C LEU A 41 16.03 7.00 9.66
N ILE A 42 15.50 6.47 10.76
CA ILE A 42 14.05 6.35 10.93
C ILE A 42 13.34 7.70 11.10
N CYS A 43 13.96 8.65 11.82
CA CYS A 43 13.42 10.02 11.97
C CYS A 43 13.46 10.82 10.66
N SER A 44 14.40 10.53 9.75
CA SER A 44 14.44 11.17 8.42
C SER A 44 13.34 10.66 7.49
N ARG A 45 12.82 9.45 7.75
CA ARG A 45 11.83 8.78 6.91
C ARG A 45 10.40 8.97 7.43
N SER A 46 10.22 9.08 8.75
CA SER A 46 8.92 9.07 9.42
C SER A 46 8.80 10.22 10.40
N GLU A 47 7.78 11.06 10.19
CA GLU A 47 7.47 12.17 11.09
C GLU A 47 6.93 11.65 12.43
N PHE A 48 6.24 10.50 12.45
CA PHE A 48 5.84 9.82 13.68
C PHE A 48 7.06 9.55 14.58
N PHE A 49 8.10 8.88 14.06
CA PHE A 49 9.30 8.57 14.85
C PHE A 49 10.10 9.83 15.19
N LYS A 50 10.14 10.83 14.29
CA LYS A 50 10.77 12.12 14.59
C LYS A 50 10.13 12.80 15.80
N ARG A 51 8.80 12.76 15.92
CA ARG A 51 8.06 13.28 17.07
C ARG A 51 8.22 12.41 18.30
N ALA A 52 8.12 11.09 18.15
CA ALA A 52 8.26 10.14 19.25
C ALA A 52 9.63 10.25 19.94
N PHE A 53 10.72 10.43 19.18
CA PHE A 53 12.07 10.46 19.73
C PHE A 53 12.64 11.84 20.05
N ASN A 54 11.98 12.92 19.63
CA ASN A 54 12.45 14.30 19.88
C ASN A 54 11.42 15.16 20.63
N GLY A 55 10.24 14.63 20.93
CA GLY A 55 9.21 15.29 21.73
C GLY A 55 9.16 14.82 23.18
N ASN A 56 8.29 15.46 23.97
CA ASN A 56 8.00 15.14 25.37
C ASN A 56 7.11 13.89 25.54
N TRP A 57 7.23 12.88 24.67
CA TRP A 57 6.32 11.74 24.68
C TRP A 57 6.62 10.81 25.87
N ASN A 58 5.84 10.98 26.95
CA ASN A 58 5.98 10.36 28.28
C ASN A 58 6.06 8.82 28.35
N ASN A 59 5.97 8.11 27.22
CA ASN A 59 6.01 6.64 27.17
C ASN A 59 7.24 6.08 26.44
N THR A 60 8.19 6.92 26.00
CA THR A 60 9.48 6.44 25.53
C THR A 60 10.41 6.28 26.72
N ILE A 61 10.59 5.06 27.22
CA ILE A 61 11.83 4.73 27.94
C ILE A 61 12.95 5.05 26.96
N SER A 62 13.68 6.14 27.23
CA SER A 62 14.59 6.85 26.31
C SER A 62 15.17 5.95 25.21
N GLY A 63 14.57 6.00 24.01
CA GLY A 63 15.03 5.27 22.83
C GLY A 63 14.22 4.03 22.41
N THR A 64 13.05 3.76 23.02
CA THR A 64 12.18 2.63 22.64
C THR A 64 10.75 3.08 22.30
N VAL A 65 10.19 2.60 21.19
CA VAL A 65 8.78 2.78 20.79
C VAL A 65 8.09 1.43 20.64
N CYS A 66 6.86 1.30 21.14
CA CYS A 66 6.04 0.10 21.00
C CYS A 66 4.91 0.32 19.99
N LEU A 67 4.71 -0.65 19.10
CA LEU A 67 3.69 -0.71 18.06
C LEU A 67 2.94 -2.05 18.21
N ASP A 68 2.19 -2.19 19.31
CA ASP A 68 1.59 -3.47 19.71
C ASP A 68 0.49 -3.96 18.74
N ALA A 69 -0.20 -3.04 18.05
CA ALA A 69 -1.25 -3.35 17.08
C ALA A 69 -0.72 -3.71 15.68
N GLU A 70 0.57 -3.48 15.42
CA GLU A 70 1.16 -3.63 14.09
C GLU A 70 1.71 -5.04 13.88
N ASP A 71 1.63 -5.52 12.64
CA ASP A 71 2.12 -6.84 12.24
C ASP A 71 3.67 -6.86 12.16
N PRO A 72 4.36 -7.72 12.94
CA PRO A 72 5.82 -7.86 12.90
C PRO A 72 6.38 -8.20 11.52
N TRP A 73 5.64 -8.94 10.69
CA TRP A 73 6.06 -9.26 9.34
C TRP A 73 6.03 -8.03 8.44
N VAL A 74 4.93 -7.28 8.45
CA VAL A 74 4.80 -6.03 7.68
C VAL A 74 5.88 -5.03 8.09
N PHE A 75 6.16 -4.91 9.39
CA PHE A 75 7.25 -4.06 9.87
C PHE A 75 8.64 -4.60 9.48
N THR A 76 8.81 -5.92 9.35
CA THR A 76 10.05 -6.50 8.80
C THR A 76 10.28 -6.03 7.36
N VAL A 77 9.22 -5.93 6.55
CA VAL A 77 9.30 -5.40 5.18
C VAL A 77 9.62 -3.90 5.20
N TYR A 78 8.94 -3.11 6.04
CA TYR A 78 9.25 -1.69 6.24
C TYR A 78 10.71 -1.48 6.65
N HIS A 79 11.20 -2.26 7.61
CA HIS A 79 12.57 -2.22 8.10
C HIS A 79 13.58 -2.47 6.97
N LYS A 80 13.38 -3.50 6.15
CA LYS A 80 14.24 -3.75 4.96
C LYS A 80 14.24 -2.54 4.01
N LEU A 81 13.09 -1.89 3.84
CA LEU A 81 12.95 -0.72 2.97
C LEU A 81 13.68 0.53 3.51
N LEU A 82 13.86 0.66 4.82
CA LEU A 82 14.66 1.76 5.38
C LEU A 82 16.10 1.75 4.86
N PHE A 83 16.65 0.56 4.57
CA PHE A 83 18.04 0.38 4.09
C PHE A 83 18.15 0.21 2.57
N ARG A 84 17.04 0.23 1.83
CA ARG A 84 17.01 -0.06 0.38
C ARG A 84 16.25 1.01 -0.38
N ALA A 85 16.49 1.09 -1.69
CA ALA A 85 15.80 2.04 -2.56
C ALA A 85 14.41 1.58 -3.02
N GLY A 86 14.07 0.29 -2.86
CA GLY A 86 12.80 -0.27 -3.34
C GLY A 86 12.52 -1.67 -2.80
N ILE A 87 11.39 -2.23 -3.25
CA ILE A 87 10.83 -3.49 -2.79
C ILE A 87 10.56 -4.45 -3.96
N GLN A 88 10.95 -5.71 -3.80
CA GLN A 88 10.64 -6.79 -4.74
C GLN A 88 9.41 -7.58 -4.23
N PRO A 89 8.60 -8.22 -5.10
CA PRO A 89 7.43 -8.97 -4.66
C PRO A 89 7.79 -10.09 -3.67
N ARG A 90 8.96 -10.74 -3.88
CA ARG A 90 9.51 -11.74 -2.95
C ARG A 90 9.83 -11.20 -1.56
N ASP A 91 10.07 -9.89 -1.41
CA ASP A 91 10.32 -9.31 -0.09
C ASP A 91 9.02 -9.24 0.73
N CYS A 92 7.87 -9.32 0.07
CA CYS A 92 6.52 -9.24 0.65
C CYS A 92 5.92 -10.60 1.03
N ILE A 93 6.64 -11.71 0.83
CA ILE A 93 6.14 -13.06 1.10
C ILE A 93 6.78 -13.54 2.39
N ASP A 94 5.96 -13.86 3.40
CA ASP A 94 6.44 -14.33 4.69
C ASP A 94 7.14 -15.70 4.54
N PRO A 95 8.46 -15.81 4.81
CA PRO A 95 9.17 -17.08 4.77
C PRO A 95 8.74 -18.05 5.89
N GLY A 96 8.04 -17.56 6.92
CA GLY A 96 7.45 -18.39 7.97
C GLY A 96 6.17 -19.12 7.54
N GLY A 97 5.55 -18.68 6.43
CA GLY A 97 4.44 -19.40 5.79
C GLY A 97 4.94 -20.58 4.94
N ASP A 98 4.02 -21.45 4.52
CA ASP A 98 4.34 -22.54 3.60
C ASP A 98 4.47 -22.05 2.14
N ALA A 99 5.35 -21.07 1.93
CA ALA A 99 5.57 -20.42 0.64
C ALA A 99 6.04 -21.39 -0.46
N LYS A 100 6.58 -22.56 -0.08
CA LYS A 100 7.00 -23.61 -1.02
C LYS A 100 5.82 -24.42 -1.57
N ALA A 101 4.70 -24.51 -0.84
CA ALA A 101 3.48 -25.15 -1.29
C ALA A 101 2.52 -24.21 -2.04
N MET A 102 2.76 -22.89 -1.99
CA MET A 102 1.88 -21.90 -2.60
C MET A 102 1.96 -21.90 -4.13
N THR A 103 0.80 -21.82 -4.77
CA THR A 103 0.70 -21.54 -6.21
C THR A 103 1.23 -20.14 -6.52
N GLN A 104 1.59 -19.89 -7.78
CA GLN A 104 2.00 -18.55 -8.21
C GLN A 104 0.92 -17.48 -7.93
N SER A 105 -0.36 -17.85 -8.03
CA SER A 105 -1.48 -16.95 -7.72
C SER A 105 -1.49 -16.56 -6.24
N ASN A 106 -1.32 -17.54 -5.36
CA ASN A 106 -1.31 -17.32 -3.91
C ASN A 106 -0.12 -16.44 -3.50
N LEU A 107 1.06 -16.64 -4.10
CA LEU A 107 2.23 -15.79 -3.85
C LEU A 107 1.99 -14.33 -4.27
N MET A 108 1.26 -14.10 -5.37
CA MET A 108 0.91 -12.75 -5.81
C MET A 108 -0.14 -12.12 -4.89
N ALA A 109 -1.16 -12.88 -4.48
CA ALA A 109 -2.15 -12.44 -3.50
C ALA A 109 -1.48 -11.99 -2.19
N GLU A 110 -0.58 -12.82 -1.65
CA GLU A 110 0.20 -12.51 -0.44
C GLU A 110 1.05 -11.24 -0.59
N ALA A 111 1.70 -11.08 -1.75
CA ALA A 111 2.48 -9.90 -2.04
C ALA A 111 1.61 -8.63 -2.11
N TYR A 112 0.42 -8.71 -2.70
CA TYR A 112 -0.54 -7.60 -2.74
C TYR A 112 -1.04 -7.24 -1.34
N THR A 113 -1.41 -8.24 -0.54
CA THR A 113 -1.87 -8.07 0.84
C THR A 113 -0.81 -7.39 1.69
N THR A 114 0.44 -7.87 1.65
CA THR A 114 1.55 -7.26 2.38
C THR A 114 1.87 -5.84 1.92
N LEU A 115 1.78 -5.55 0.61
CA LEU A 115 1.94 -4.18 0.10
C LEU A 115 0.83 -3.25 0.62
N CYS A 116 -0.43 -3.70 0.65
CA CYS A 116 -1.53 -2.90 1.16
C CYS A 116 -1.39 -2.62 2.67
N LYS A 117 -1.05 -3.65 3.46
CA LYS A 117 -0.73 -3.46 4.89
C LYS A 117 0.45 -2.52 5.10
N LEU A 118 1.50 -2.63 4.28
CA LEU A 118 2.66 -1.74 4.34
C LEU A 118 2.30 -0.29 3.99
N PHE A 119 1.35 -0.07 3.06
CA PHE A 119 0.83 1.27 2.79
C PHE A 119 0.13 1.86 4.02
N VAL A 120 -0.75 1.08 4.66
CA VAL A 120 -1.48 1.49 5.87
C VAL A 120 -0.51 1.80 7.01
N LEU A 121 0.47 0.91 7.26
CA LEU A 121 1.54 1.17 8.23
C LEU A 121 2.28 2.48 7.91
N ALA A 122 2.61 2.73 6.64
CA ALA A 122 3.29 3.95 6.22
C ALA A 122 2.43 5.22 6.36
N GLU A 123 1.09 5.12 6.29
CA GLU A 123 0.18 6.20 6.67
C GLU A 123 0.29 6.49 8.18
N SER A 124 0.17 5.46 9.03
CA SER A 124 0.29 5.59 10.49
C SER A 124 1.63 6.17 10.92
N LEU A 125 2.71 5.76 10.24
CA LEU A 125 4.07 6.25 10.49
C LEU A 125 4.36 7.60 9.81
N VAL A 126 3.45 8.14 9.01
CA VAL A 126 3.63 9.38 8.26
C VAL A 126 4.92 9.34 7.42
N ASP A 127 5.13 8.25 6.68
CA ASP A 127 6.26 8.05 5.77
C ASP A 127 5.82 8.15 4.31
N ALA A 128 5.88 9.37 3.76
CA ALA A 128 5.48 9.66 2.39
C ALA A 128 6.26 8.85 1.34
N ARG A 129 7.56 8.60 1.55
CA ARG A 129 8.37 7.89 0.53
C ARG A 129 8.08 6.39 0.53
N THR A 130 7.75 5.77 1.66
CA THR A 130 7.28 4.38 1.66
C THR A 130 5.93 4.29 0.94
N LYS A 131 4.98 5.20 1.22
CA LYS A 131 3.70 5.26 0.49
C LYS A 131 3.90 5.37 -1.02
N CYS A 132 4.78 6.26 -1.49
CA CYS A 132 5.10 6.38 -2.91
C CYS A 132 5.71 5.11 -3.51
N ILE A 133 6.63 4.44 -2.79
CA ILE A 133 7.25 3.19 -3.23
C ILE A 133 6.19 2.10 -3.39
N VAL A 134 5.29 1.97 -2.40
CA VAL A 134 4.23 0.96 -2.42
C VAL A 134 3.25 1.21 -3.57
N LEU A 135 2.75 2.44 -3.75
CA LEU A 135 1.83 2.77 -4.85
C LEU A 135 2.44 2.47 -6.22
N ARG A 136 3.69 2.87 -6.44
CA ARG A 136 4.42 2.54 -7.68
C ARG A 136 4.58 1.04 -7.85
N LYS A 137 4.84 0.31 -6.77
CA LYS A 137 4.99 -1.14 -6.84
C LYS A 137 3.68 -1.83 -7.21
N LEU A 138 2.56 -1.43 -6.60
CA LEU A 138 1.22 -1.91 -6.93
C LEU A 138 0.90 -1.66 -8.40
N GLU A 139 1.13 -0.44 -8.90
CA GLU A 139 0.92 -0.11 -10.32
C GLU A 139 1.74 -1.01 -11.25
N VAL A 140 3.05 -1.15 -10.99
CA VAL A 140 3.93 -2.00 -11.81
C VAL A 140 3.49 -3.46 -11.79
N LEU A 141 3.11 -4.00 -10.62
CA LEU A 141 2.66 -5.38 -10.48
C LEU A 141 1.42 -5.67 -11.33
N THR A 142 0.45 -4.75 -11.35
CA THR A 142 -0.80 -4.92 -12.13
C THR A 142 -0.59 -4.98 -13.64
N ARG A 143 0.58 -4.51 -14.12
CA ARG A 143 0.96 -4.51 -15.54
C ARG A 143 2.02 -5.55 -15.88
N THR A 144 2.53 -6.29 -14.89
CA THR A 144 3.59 -7.28 -15.10
C THR A 144 2.96 -8.65 -15.31
N PRO A 145 3.09 -9.26 -16.51
CA PRO A 145 2.56 -10.59 -16.74
C PRO A 145 3.28 -11.65 -15.90
N GLY A 146 2.51 -12.60 -15.38
CA GLY A 146 3.04 -13.82 -14.77
C GLY A 146 3.68 -14.75 -15.80
N LYS A 147 4.16 -15.90 -15.34
CA LYS A 147 4.89 -16.88 -16.18
C LYS A 147 4.09 -17.35 -17.42
N HIS A 148 2.76 -17.32 -17.37
CA HIS A 148 1.88 -17.73 -18.46
C HIS A 148 1.17 -16.55 -19.14
N GLY A 149 1.68 -15.33 -18.96
CA GLY A 149 1.12 -14.12 -19.58
C GLY A 149 -0.09 -13.52 -18.85
N GLN A 150 -0.58 -14.16 -17.80
CA GLN A 150 -1.70 -13.67 -17.01
C GLN A 150 -1.33 -12.43 -16.19
N LEU A 151 -2.23 -11.44 -16.14
CA LEU A 151 -2.11 -10.31 -15.23
C LEU A 151 -2.74 -10.67 -13.89
N HIS A 152 -2.11 -10.20 -12.80
CA HIS A 152 -2.60 -10.38 -11.44
C HIS A 152 -2.99 -9.01 -10.87
N TYR A 153 -4.12 -8.94 -10.18
CA TYR A 153 -4.63 -7.71 -9.57
C TYR A 153 -4.84 -7.90 -8.05
N PRO A 154 -4.86 -6.81 -7.26
CA PRO A 154 -5.26 -6.89 -5.86
C PRO A 154 -6.65 -7.51 -5.72
N GLY A 155 -6.82 -8.43 -4.77
CA GLY A 155 -8.11 -9.03 -4.42
C GLY A 155 -8.93 -8.16 -3.44
N MET A 156 -10.11 -8.63 -3.05
CA MET A 156 -10.99 -7.86 -2.14
C MET A 156 -10.40 -7.64 -0.74
N ASP A 157 -9.60 -8.56 -0.22
CA ASP A 157 -8.86 -8.34 1.02
C ASP A 157 -7.99 -7.07 0.98
N CYS A 158 -7.39 -6.78 -0.18
CA CYS A 158 -6.60 -5.58 -0.36
C CYS A 158 -7.48 -4.32 -0.33
N VAL A 159 -8.68 -4.40 -0.89
CA VAL A 159 -9.68 -3.31 -0.80
C VAL A 159 -10.06 -3.07 0.65
N GLN A 160 -10.40 -4.13 1.39
CA GLN A 160 -10.74 -4.04 2.81
C GLN A 160 -9.62 -3.39 3.62
N ILE A 161 -8.39 -3.91 3.50
CA ILE A 161 -7.21 -3.39 4.21
C ILE A 161 -7.00 -1.89 3.94
N ILE A 162 -7.11 -1.46 2.68
CA ILE A 162 -6.90 -0.06 2.33
C ILE A 162 -8.05 0.83 2.83
N TYR A 163 -9.30 0.39 2.74
CA TYR A 163 -10.43 1.22 3.18
C TYR A 163 -10.48 1.33 4.69
N ASP A 164 -10.26 0.26 5.44
CA ASP A 164 -10.22 0.29 6.90
C ASP A 164 -9.03 1.08 7.44
N GLY A 165 -7.88 0.96 6.78
CA GLY A 165 -6.62 1.54 7.25
C GLY A 165 -6.33 2.95 6.75
N THR A 166 -7.18 3.57 5.93
CA THR A 166 -6.87 4.89 5.33
C THR A 166 -8.07 5.82 5.29
N LEU A 167 -7.79 7.14 5.28
CA LEU A 167 -8.82 8.17 5.14
C LEU A 167 -9.38 8.24 3.71
N PRO A 168 -10.59 8.81 3.50
CA PRO A 168 -11.21 8.94 2.18
C PRO A 168 -10.35 9.62 1.11
N SER A 169 -9.45 10.54 1.48
CA SER A 169 -8.55 11.22 0.55
C SER A 169 -7.30 10.40 0.15
N SER A 170 -7.23 9.14 0.55
CA SER A 170 -6.08 8.26 0.30
C SER A 170 -5.87 7.98 -1.19
N LEU A 171 -4.63 8.15 -1.65
CA LEU A 171 -4.25 7.80 -3.02
C LEU A 171 -4.32 6.29 -3.28
N ALA A 172 -4.20 5.44 -2.25
CA ALA A 172 -4.36 4.00 -2.41
C ALA A 172 -5.81 3.63 -2.75
N ARG A 173 -6.79 4.27 -2.11
CA ARG A 173 -8.22 4.12 -2.45
C ARG A 173 -8.46 4.50 -3.92
N THR A 174 -7.90 5.64 -4.35
CA THR A 174 -7.99 6.11 -5.75
C THR A 174 -7.37 5.13 -6.74
N LEU A 175 -6.20 4.57 -6.42
CA LEU A 175 -5.53 3.57 -7.25
C LEU A 175 -6.39 2.32 -7.41
N LEU A 176 -6.92 1.77 -6.30
CA LEU A 176 -7.77 0.58 -6.36
C LEU A 176 -9.04 0.82 -7.19
N VAL A 177 -9.74 1.94 -6.96
CA VAL A 177 -10.92 2.31 -7.77
C VAL A 177 -10.57 2.42 -9.25
N THR A 178 -9.42 2.99 -9.59
CA THR A 178 -8.95 3.09 -10.98
C THR A 178 -8.66 1.74 -11.59
N LEU A 179 -8.06 0.81 -10.84
CA LEU A 179 -7.76 -0.53 -11.31
C LEU A 179 -9.04 -1.33 -11.56
N TYR A 180 -9.97 -1.33 -10.62
CA TYR A 180 -11.23 -2.07 -10.73
C TYR A 180 -12.16 -1.49 -11.79
N SER A 181 -12.24 -0.16 -11.94
CA SER A 181 -13.05 0.45 -12.99
C SER A 181 -12.53 0.15 -14.41
N LYS A 182 -11.21 -0.03 -14.58
CA LYS A 182 -10.59 -0.27 -15.89
C LYS A 182 -10.38 -1.74 -16.24
N HIS A 183 -10.15 -2.59 -15.24
CA HIS A 183 -9.72 -3.97 -15.43
C HIS A 183 -10.59 -4.99 -14.68
N GLY A 184 -11.51 -4.53 -13.82
CA GLY A 184 -12.42 -5.41 -13.11
C GLY A 184 -13.38 -6.13 -14.06
N ASN A 185 -13.71 -7.37 -13.71
CA ASN A 185 -14.74 -8.18 -14.34
C ASN A 185 -15.64 -8.79 -13.25
N GLU A 186 -16.67 -9.55 -13.65
CA GLU A 186 -17.63 -10.15 -12.72
C GLU A 186 -16.98 -11.07 -11.69
N THR A 187 -15.89 -11.77 -12.04
CA THR A 187 -15.21 -12.69 -11.13
C THR A 187 -14.52 -12.01 -9.95
N PHE A 188 -14.37 -10.67 -9.97
CA PHE A 188 -13.87 -9.94 -8.81
C PHE A 188 -14.90 -9.81 -7.68
N LEU A 189 -16.19 -10.03 -7.97
CA LEU A 189 -17.29 -9.90 -7.01
C LEU A 189 -17.89 -11.24 -6.58
N ASP A 190 -17.44 -12.34 -7.19
CA ASP A 190 -18.00 -13.68 -6.97
C ASP A 190 -17.76 -14.20 -5.54
N GLU A 191 -16.73 -13.68 -4.87
CA GLU A 191 -16.38 -14.06 -3.50
C GLU A 191 -16.46 -12.82 -2.60
N HIS A 192 -17.34 -12.87 -1.59
CA HIS A 192 -17.44 -11.91 -0.48
C HIS A 192 -18.15 -10.57 -0.77
N ILE A 193 -19.24 -10.56 -1.54
CA ILE A 193 -20.03 -9.33 -1.78
C ILE A 193 -20.44 -8.60 -0.49
N ASP A 194 -20.75 -9.34 0.58
CA ASP A 194 -21.16 -8.80 1.88
C ASP A 194 -20.00 -8.16 2.66
N GLU A 195 -18.75 -8.50 2.30
CA GLU A 195 -17.55 -7.99 2.95
C GLU A 195 -16.93 -6.83 2.18
N VAL A 196 -17.48 -6.47 1.00
CA VAL A 196 -16.95 -5.33 0.24
C VAL A 196 -17.28 -4.02 0.96
N PRO A 197 -16.28 -3.14 1.21
CA PRO A 197 -16.55 -1.83 1.82
C PRO A 197 -17.58 -1.04 1.03
N LYS A 198 -18.65 -0.59 1.70
CA LYS A 198 -19.71 0.23 1.08
C LYS A 198 -19.14 1.51 0.46
N GLU A 199 -18.15 2.11 1.10
CA GLU A 199 -17.44 3.28 0.58
C GLU A 199 -16.71 2.96 -0.74
N PHE A 200 -16.14 1.76 -0.87
CA PHE A 200 -15.50 1.34 -2.11
C PHE A 200 -16.51 1.18 -3.25
N LEU A 201 -17.67 0.56 -2.99
CA LEU A 201 -18.73 0.44 -4.00
C LEU A 201 -19.24 1.82 -4.43
N TYR A 202 -19.37 2.75 -3.49
CA TYR A 202 -19.73 4.13 -3.78
C TYR A 202 -18.68 4.81 -4.67
N ASP A 203 -17.39 4.74 -4.32
CA ASP A 203 -16.32 5.36 -5.11
C ASP A 203 -16.15 4.70 -6.49
N LEU A 204 -16.27 3.37 -6.57
CA LEU A 204 -16.23 2.60 -7.81
C LEU A 204 -17.39 2.98 -8.73
N SER A 205 -18.63 3.00 -8.21
CA SER A 205 -19.80 3.38 -8.99
C SER A 205 -19.69 4.81 -9.52
N ARG A 206 -19.18 5.76 -8.72
CA ARG A 206 -18.91 7.13 -9.19
C ARG A 206 -17.87 7.18 -10.29
N SER A 207 -16.79 6.40 -10.19
CA SER A 207 -15.78 6.30 -11.25
C SER A 207 -16.38 5.74 -12.54
N MET A 208 -17.13 4.64 -12.45
CA MET A 208 -17.75 4.01 -13.62
C MET A 208 -18.82 4.89 -14.26
N ILE A 209 -19.64 5.61 -13.48
CA ILE A 209 -20.65 6.55 -14.01
C ILE A 209 -19.98 7.70 -14.75
N ARG A 210 -18.85 8.20 -14.25
CA ARG A 210 -18.10 9.28 -14.90
C ARG A 210 -17.52 8.85 -16.24
N ASP A 211 -17.00 7.62 -16.31
CA ASP A 211 -16.34 7.10 -17.50
C ASP A 211 -17.33 6.49 -18.52
N ARG A 212 -18.55 6.17 -18.09
CA ARG A 212 -19.59 5.61 -18.96
C ARG A 212 -20.22 6.71 -19.81
N PRO A 213 -20.07 6.69 -21.15
CA PRO A 213 -20.80 7.60 -22.01
C PRO A 213 -22.30 7.36 -21.84
N ARG A 214 -23.07 8.45 -21.65
CA ARG A 214 -24.54 8.39 -21.58
C ARG A 214 -25.04 7.80 -22.90
N LYS A 215 -25.53 6.56 -22.89
CA LYS A 215 -26.01 5.90 -24.09
C LYS A 215 -27.24 6.65 -24.61
N LYS A 216 -27.19 7.12 -25.87
CA LYS A 216 -28.34 7.70 -26.59
C LYS A 216 -29.56 6.75 -26.61
N ASP A 217 -29.32 5.44 -26.51
CA ASP A 217 -30.35 4.40 -26.41
C ASP A 217 -31.16 4.43 -25.11
N VAL A 218 -30.69 5.10 -24.05
CA VAL A 218 -31.47 5.19 -22.81
C VAL A 218 -32.72 6.02 -23.03
N ASP A 219 -32.61 7.12 -23.78
CA ASP A 219 -33.75 7.97 -24.11
C ASP A 219 -34.74 7.22 -25.01
N ALA A 220 -34.24 6.44 -25.97
CA ALA A 220 -35.08 5.58 -26.82
C ALA A 220 -35.80 4.49 -26.00
N LYS A 221 -35.11 3.83 -25.06
CA LYS A 221 -35.70 2.81 -24.18
C LYS A 221 -36.72 3.39 -23.21
N ILE A 222 -36.47 4.59 -22.68
CA ILE A 222 -37.43 5.32 -21.84
C ILE A 222 -38.68 5.65 -22.67
N ALA A 223 -38.52 6.17 -23.89
CA ALA A 223 -39.64 6.46 -24.78
C ALA A 223 -40.46 5.20 -25.14
N THR A 224 -39.82 4.06 -25.37
CA THR A 224 -40.50 2.78 -25.58
C THR A 224 -41.30 2.34 -24.34
N ILE A 225 -40.73 2.46 -23.13
CA ILE A 225 -41.44 2.13 -21.88
C ILE A 225 -42.64 3.07 -21.68
N GLU A 226 -42.48 4.38 -21.93
CA GLU A 226 -43.56 5.35 -21.84
C GLU A 226 -44.68 5.11 -22.86
N ALA A 227 -44.35 4.67 -24.08
CA ALA A 227 -45.34 4.26 -25.07
C ALA A 227 -46.15 3.05 -24.60
N ASN A 228 -45.47 2.01 -24.12
CA ASN A 228 -46.13 0.80 -23.61
C ASN A 228 -47.03 1.10 -22.39
N LEU A 229 -46.63 2.02 -21.51
CA LEU A 229 -47.44 2.44 -20.36
C LEU A 229 -48.69 3.25 -20.74
N ARG A 230 -48.67 3.94 -21.91
CA ARG A 230 -49.84 4.64 -22.45
C ARG A 230 -50.88 3.69 -23.05
N GLU A 231 -50.44 2.57 -23.63
CA GLU A 231 -51.33 1.54 -24.19
C GLU A 231 -52.01 0.67 -23.12
N LEU A 232 -51.51 0.68 -21.89
CA LEU A 232 -52.07 -0.03 -20.74
C LEU A 232 -53.15 0.78 -19.96
N ARG A 233 -53.46 2.00 -20.40
CA ARG A 233 -54.50 2.88 -19.82
C ARG A 233 -55.68 3.01 -20.77
#